data_AF-A0A536GXM0-F1
#
_entry.id   AF-A0A536GXM0-F1
#
_cell.length_a   1.000
_cell.length_b   1.000
_cell.length_c   1.000
_cell.angle_alpha   90.00
_cell.angle_beta   90.00
_cell.angle_gamma   90.00
#
_symmetry.space_group_name_H-M   'P 1'
#
loop_
_entity.id
_entity.type
_entity.pdbx_description
1 polymer ?
#
loop_
_entity_poly.entity_id
_entity_poly.type
_entity_poly.pdbx_seq_one_letter_code
_entity_poly.pdbx_strand_id
1 'polypeptide(L)'
;MPPIPPGVRSYERATRLCAAAAALRVVAHTPLPPTEQEDFDKVVMTARAELDESVFAEQWSIGSTMTQDDAISYALMELPT
;
A
#
# COMPACT_ATOMS: atom_id res chain seq x y z
N MET A 1 6.40 -8.17 15.44
CA MET A 1 5.62 -8.36 14.20
C MET A 1 6.37 -9.35 13.34
N PRO A 2 5.79 -10.50 12.93
CA PRO A 2 6.48 -11.42 12.04
C PRO A 2 6.66 -10.78 10.66
N PRO A 3 7.77 -11.08 9.95
CA PRO A 3 7.99 -10.61 8.59
C PRO A 3 6.94 -11.24 7.66
N ILE A 4 6.31 -10.41 6.83
CA ILE A 4 5.36 -10.88 5.80
C ILE A 4 6.13 -11.79 4.83
N PRO A 5 5.68 -13.03 4.56
CA PRO A 5 6.37 -13.94 3.66
C PRO A 5 6.39 -13.39 2.23
N PRO A 6 7.48 -13.58 1.46
CA PRO A 6 7.62 -13.03 0.12
C PRO A 6 6.73 -13.81 -0.86
N GLY A 7 5.57 -13.26 -1.15
CA GLY A 7 4.85 -13.52 -2.39
C GLY A 7 5.06 -12.31 -3.28
N VAL A 8 5.67 -12.48 -4.44
CA VAL A 8 5.95 -11.37 -5.40
C VAL A 8 4.66 -10.60 -5.75
N ARG A 9 3.50 -11.26 -5.68
CA ARG A 9 2.15 -10.68 -5.87
C ARG A 9 1.66 -9.83 -4.69
N SER A 10 2.15 -10.08 -3.48
CA SER A 10 1.77 -9.34 -2.27
C SER A 10 2.41 -7.96 -2.21
N TYR A 11 3.60 -7.76 -2.78
CA TYR A 11 4.28 -6.46 -2.76
C TYR A 11 3.60 -5.45 -3.68
N GLU A 12 3.20 -5.86 -4.90
CA GLU A 12 2.44 -4.99 -5.83
C GLU A 12 1.13 -4.52 -5.21
N ARG A 13 0.40 -5.46 -4.59
CA ARG A 13 -0.83 -5.19 -3.84
C ARG A 13 -0.59 -4.31 -2.61
N ALA A 14 0.46 -4.58 -1.84
CA ALA A 14 0.82 -3.78 -0.67
C ALA A 14 1.14 -2.34 -1.08
N THR A 15 1.92 -2.14 -2.14
CA THR A 15 2.20 -0.81 -2.71
C THR A 15 0.90 -0.09 -3.09
N ARG A 16 0.00 -0.76 -3.81
CA ARG A 16 -1.29 -0.16 -4.22
C ARG A 16 -2.15 0.22 -3.01
N LEU A 17 -2.29 -0.67 -2.03
CA LEU A 17 -3.07 -0.39 -0.82
C LEU A 17 -2.42 0.70 0.05
N CYS A 18 -1.10 0.71 0.17
CA CYS A 18 -0.36 1.77 0.86
C CYS A 18 -0.60 3.13 0.18
N ALA A 19 -0.53 3.19 -1.14
CA ALA A 19 -0.78 4.41 -1.89
C ALA A 19 -2.22 4.92 -1.73
N ALA A 20 -3.21 4.03 -1.82
CA ALA A 20 -4.60 4.37 -1.54
C ALA A 20 -4.78 4.89 -0.12
N ALA A 21 -4.20 4.20 0.86
CA ALA A 21 -4.30 4.60 2.26
C ALA A 21 -3.57 5.93 2.55
N ALA A 22 -2.50 6.26 1.81
CA ALA A 22 -1.85 7.57 1.90
C ALA A 22 -2.73 8.68 1.30
N ALA A 23 -3.29 8.46 0.11
CA ALA A 23 -4.19 9.42 -0.54
C ALA A 23 -5.45 9.70 0.30
N LEU A 24 -6.05 8.65 0.86
CA LEU A 24 -7.23 8.78 1.73
C LEU A 24 -6.95 9.61 2.99
N ARG A 25 -5.75 9.52 3.55
CA ARG A 25 -5.36 10.31 4.73
C ARG A 25 -5.16 11.78 4.42
N VAL A 26 -4.66 12.10 3.23
CA VAL A 26 -4.60 13.48 2.74
C VAL A 26 -6.00 14.06 2.62
N VAL A 27 -6.95 13.30 2.05
CA VAL A 27 -8.35 13.72 1.90
C VAL A 27 -9.07 13.81 3.25
N ALA A 28 -8.83 12.85 4.14
CA ALA A 28 -9.44 12.81 5.47
C ALA A 28 -8.81 13.79 6.47
N HIS A 29 -7.73 14.48 6.09
CA HIS A 29 -6.94 15.36 6.96
C HIS A 29 -6.48 14.67 8.26
N THR A 30 -6.22 13.36 8.18
CA THR A 30 -5.79 12.51 9.31
C THR A 30 -4.37 12.00 9.05
N PRO A 31 -3.34 12.83 9.32
CA PRO A 31 -1.96 12.39 9.17
C PRO A 31 -1.64 11.23 10.14
N LEU A 32 -0.78 10.33 9.71
CA LEU A 32 -0.26 9.28 10.58
C LEU A 32 0.58 9.90 11.70
N PRO A 33 0.47 9.42 12.94
CA PRO A 33 1.43 9.78 13.97
C PRO A 33 2.83 9.26 13.58
N PRO A 34 3.91 9.90 14.06
CA PRO A 34 5.28 9.66 13.60
C PRO A 34 5.70 8.19 13.65
N THR A 35 5.34 7.48 14.73
CA THR A 35 5.66 6.06 14.92
C THR A 35 5.02 5.18 13.85
N GLU A 36 3.76 5.43 13.50
CA GLU A 36 3.09 4.69 12.44
C GLU A 36 3.63 5.09 11.07
N GLN A 37 4.03 6.35 10.91
CA GLN A 37 4.61 6.85 9.66
C GLN A 37 5.96 6.19 9.35
N GLU A 38 6.80 5.99 10.36
CA GLU A 38 8.05 5.24 10.22
C GLU A 38 7.82 3.78 9.79
N ASP A 39 6.83 3.10 10.38
CA ASP A 39 6.51 1.73 9.99
C ASP A 39 5.89 1.66 8.59
N PHE A 40 5.05 2.64 8.23
CA PHE A 40 4.53 2.75 6.87
C PHE A 40 5.65 2.95 5.83
N ASP A 41 6.59 3.87 6.10
CA ASP A 41 7.71 4.14 5.21
C ASP A 41 8.60 2.91 5.01
N LYS A 42 8.89 2.16 6.09
CA LYS A 42 9.63 0.88 6.00
C LYS A 42 8.94 -0.14 5.09
N VAL A 43 7.62 -0.26 5.18
CA VAL A 43 6.85 -1.19 4.33
C VAL A 43 6.93 -0.75 2.86
N VAL A 44 6.78 0.54 2.59
CA VAL A 44 6.86 1.11 1.23
C VAL A 44 8.27 0.96 0.67
N MET A 45 9.31 1.23 1.45
CA MET A 45 10.71 1.03 1.06
C MET A 45 11.02 -0.43 0.76
N THR A 46 10.51 -1.35 1.59
CA THR A 46 10.69 -2.80 1.36
C THR A 46 9.99 -3.22 0.06
N ALA A 47 8.76 -2.76 -0.17
CA ALA A 47 8.04 -3.05 -1.40
C ALA A 47 8.75 -2.46 -2.63
N ARG A 48 9.36 -1.27 -2.51
CA ARG A 48 10.16 -0.66 -3.59
C ARG A 48 11.51 -1.35 -3.82
N ALA A 49 12.06 -2.03 -2.81
CA ALA A 49 13.29 -2.82 -2.95
C ALA A 49 13.02 -4.18 -3.62
N GLU A 50 11.85 -4.76 -3.35
CA GLU A 50 11.43 -6.06 -3.91
C GLU A 50 10.76 -5.92 -5.29
N LEU A 51 10.15 -4.77 -5.59
CA LEU A 51 9.55 -4.46 -6.88
C LEU A 51 10.47 -3.59 -7.74
N ASP A 52 10.40 -3.79 -9.06
CA ASP A 52 10.98 -2.83 -9.99
C ASP A 52 10.36 -1.43 -9.80
N GLU A 53 11.19 -0.39 -9.91
CA GLU A 53 10.76 0.99 -9.72
C GLU A 53 9.59 1.39 -10.65
N SER A 54 9.58 0.85 -11.87
CA SER A 54 8.48 1.05 -12.83
C SER A 54 7.17 0.43 -12.34
N VAL A 55 7.23 -0.79 -11.80
CA VAL A 55 6.06 -1.51 -11.26
C VAL A 55 5.57 -0.80 -10.00
N PHE A 56 6.48 -0.38 -9.13
CA PHE A 56 6.15 0.40 -7.95
C PHE A 56 5.43 1.70 -8.32
N ALA A 57 5.97 2.49 -9.25
CA ALA A 57 5.39 3.76 -9.66
C ALA A 57 3.99 3.57 -10.27
N GLU A 58 3.81 2.53 -11.08
CA GLU A 58 2.50 2.18 -11.66
C GLU A 58 1.49 1.81 -10.56
N GLN A 59 1.83 0.87 -9.68
CA GLN A 59 0.92 0.43 -8.61
C GLN A 59 0.62 1.54 -7.61
N TRP A 60 1.60 2.41 -7.33
CA TRP A 60 1.43 3.58 -6.48
C TRP A 60 0.49 4.61 -7.11
N SER A 61 0.62 4.86 -8.41
CA SER A 61 -0.27 5.76 -9.14
C SER A 61 -1.70 5.22 -9.13
N ILE A 62 -1.89 3.94 -9.45
CA ILE A 62 -3.21 3.29 -9.43
C ILE A 62 -3.82 3.40 -8.04
N GLY A 63 -3.08 3.03 -6.98
CA GLY A 63 -3.56 3.10 -5.61
C GLY A 63 -3.92 4.51 -5.18
N SER A 64 -3.12 5.52 -5.54
CA SER A 64 -3.38 6.92 -5.19
C SER A 64 -4.65 7.48 -5.84
N THR A 65 -5.12 6.89 -6.94
CA THR A 65 -6.38 7.26 -7.60
C THR A 65 -7.60 6.52 -7.07
N MET A 66 -7.40 5.47 -6.27
CA MET A 66 -8.51 4.69 -5.72
C MET A 66 -9.28 5.49 -4.68
N THR A 67 -10.61 5.39 -4.75
CA THR A 67 -11.48 5.85 -3.68
C THR A 67 -11.42 4.89 -2.48
N GLN A 68 -11.98 5.30 -1.35
CA GLN A 68 -12.02 4.45 -0.15
C GLN A 68 -12.73 3.12 -0.42
N ASP A 69 -13.87 3.19 -1.11
CA ASP A 69 -14.66 2.01 -1.49
C ASP A 69 -13.90 1.11 -2.46
N ASP A 70 -13.20 1.67 -3.45
CA ASP A 70 -12.35 0.89 -4.37
C ASP A 70 -11.22 0.17 -3.64
N ALA A 71 -10.56 0.86 -2.70
CA ALA A 71 -9.47 0.28 -1.93
C ALA A 71 -9.97 -0.86 -1.03
N ILE A 72 -11.15 -0.71 -0.40
CA ILE A 72 -11.79 -1.76 0.41
C ILE A 72 -12.19 -2.94 -0.47
N SER A 73 -12.85 -2.69 -1.59
CA SER A 73 -13.28 -3.74 -2.53
C SER A 73 -12.07 -4.53 -3.08
N TYR A 74 -11.01 -3.82 -3.44
CA TYR A 74 -9.74 -4.41 -3.86
C TYR A 74 -9.06 -5.23 -2.76
N ALA A 75 -9.10 -4.75 -1.51
CA ALA A 75 -8.58 -5.49 -0.37
C ALA A 75 -9.37 -6.78 -0.11
N LEU A 76 -10.69 -6.77 -0.30
CA LEU A 76 -11.57 -7.91 -0.05
C LEU A 76 -11.54 -8.96 -1.17
N MET A 77 -11.36 -8.55 -2.44
CA MET A 77 -11.31 -9.49 -3.59
C MET A 77 -10.17 -10.51 -3.51
N GLU A 78 -9.11 -10.20 -2.77
CA GLU A 78 -7.89 -11.01 -2.67
C GLU A 78 -7.78 -11.75 -1.31
N LEU A 79 -8.89 -11.89 -0.58
CA LEU A 79 -9.01 -12.88 0.51
C LEU A 79 -9.57 -14.17 -0.09
N PRO A 80 -8.75 -15.18 -0.44
CA PRO A 80 -9.28 -16.52 -0.62
C PRO A 80 -9.80 -16.99 0.74
N THR A 81 -11.09 -17.34 0.79
CA THR A 81 -11.71 -18.07 1.91
C THR A 81 -10.98 -19.37 2.21
#